data_AF-A0A6A5X6L6-F1
#
_entry.id   AF-A0A6A5X6L6-F1
#
_cell.length_a   1.000
_cell.length_b   1.000
_cell.length_c   1.000
_cell.angle_alpha   90.00
_cell.angle_beta   90.00
_cell.angle_gamma   90.00
#
_symmetry.space_group_name_H-M   'P 1'
#
loop_
_entity.id
_entity.type
_entity.pdbx_description
1 polymer ?
#
loop_
_entity_poly.entity_id
_entity_poly.type
_entity_poly.pdbx_seq_one_letter_code
_entity_poly.pdbx_strand_id
1 'polypeptide(L)'
;MDYGNFDNRLGAAARASIGGVEHGQNPQFVRIGEDRFIDAIILLSKGVNQIENKRILHEAQLFLASTVVKERLQENAAYSLRLGSEITRRSLGRLPFVTKKGHLALSSYHVQRGDVIALIKGAQVPFVLRCQKSGKYRIISEAYVDGIMDGEAVRNGEYSSFEIV
;
A
#
# COMPACT_ATOMS: atom_id res chain seq x y z
N MET A 1 10.89 4.73 5.23
CA MET A 1 11.03 3.64 4.25
C MET A 1 11.68 4.20 2.99
N ASP A 2 12.49 3.40 2.30
CA ASP A 2 13.18 3.80 1.07
C ASP A 2 12.52 3.15 -0.16
N TYR A 3 11.94 3.98 -1.04
CA TYR A 3 11.37 3.56 -2.33
C TYR A 3 12.40 3.56 -3.48
N GLY A 4 13.69 3.72 -3.17
CA GLY A 4 14.77 3.74 -4.15
C GLY A 4 14.93 2.43 -4.92
N ASN A 5 14.61 1.29 -4.30
CA ASN A 5 14.65 -0.03 -4.95
C ASN A 5 13.28 -0.42 -5.55
N PHE A 6 13.30 -1.09 -6.70
CA PHE A 6 12.11 -1.67 -7.33
C PHE A 6 11.43 -2.73 -6.45
N ASP A 7 12.20 -3.58 -5.76
CA ASP A 7 11.67 -4.59 -4.81
C ASP A 7 10.77 -3.93 -3.77
N ASN A 8 11.30 -2.91 -3.05
CA ASN A 8 10.56 -2.18 -2.04
C ASN A 8 9.28 -1.53 -2.60
N ARG A 9 9.33 -0.98 -3.83
CA ARG A 9 8.17 -0.40 -4.51
C ARG A 9 7.12 -1.46 -4.88
N LEU A 10 7.54 -2.61 -5.40
CA LEU A 10 6.65 -3.72 -5.71
C LEU A 10 5.98 -4.25 -4.44
N GLY A 11 6.75 -4.43 -3.37
CA GLY A 11 6.22 -4.83 -2.07
C GLY A 11 5.21 -3.81 -1.55
N ALA A 12 5.54 -2.52 -1.56
CA ALA A 12 4.61 -1.47 -1.15
C ALA A 12 3.32 -1.45 -1.98
N ALA A 13 3.42 -1.63 -3.31
CA ALA A 13 2.27 -1.71 -4.19
C ALA A 13 1.39 -2.93 -3.86
N ALA A 14 2.00 -4.09 -3.61
CA ALA A 14 1.27 -5.30 -3.23
C ALA A 14 0.49 -5.10 -1.92
N ARG A 15 1.15 -4.56 -0.88
CA ARG A 15 0.52 -4.26 0.41
C ARG A 15 -0.62 -3.25 0.27
N ALA A 16 -0.36 -2.16 -0.45
CA ALA A 16 -1.34 -1.11 -0.68
C ALA A 16 -2.57 -1.64 -1.41
N SER A 17 -2.40 -2.49 -2.42
CA SER A 17 -3.51 -3.02 -3.24
C SER A 17 -4.51 -3.90 -2.47
N ILE A 18 -4.13 -4.38 -1.29
CA ILE A 18 -5.01 -5.11 -0.36
C ILE A 18 -5.26 -4.36 0.95
N GLY A 19 -4.79 -3.12 1.07
CA GLY A 19 -4.93 -2.31 2.27
C GLY A 19 -4.26 -2.91 3.52
N GLY A 20 -3.18 -3.67 3.38
CA GLY A 20 -2.36 -4.12 4.51
C GLY A 20 -2.92 -5.26 5.38
N VAL A 21 -4.05 -5.88 5.03
CA VAL A 21 -4.72 -6.84 5.94
C VAL A 21 -4.36 -8.30 5.62
N GLU A 22 -3.95 -9.04 6.65
CA GLU A 22 -3.82 -10.51 6.64
C GLU A 22 -5.07 -11.17 7.26
N HIS A 23 -5.55 -12.29 6.72
CA HIS A 23 -6.43 -13.21 7.46
C HIS A 23 -5.57 -14.35 8.02
N GLY A 24 -4.97 -14.13 9.19
CA GLY A 24 -4.36 -15.18 9.98
C GLY A 24 -5.33 -15.67 11.06
N GLN A 25 -5.26 -16.94 11.42
CA GLN A 25 -5.97 -17.55 12.56
C GLN A 25 -5.52 -16.99 13.94
N ASN A 26 -4.76 -15.90 13.98
CA ASN A 26 -4.20 -15.33 15.20
C ASN A 26 -4.26 -13.78 15.17
N PRO A 27 -4.66 -13.09 16.25
CA PRO A 27 -5.00 -11.65 16.25
C PRO A 27 -3.79 -10.69 16.30
N GLN A 28 -2.57 -11.18 16.10
CA GLN A 28 -1.38 -10.34 16.05
C GLN A 28 -1.11 -9.92 14.60
N PHE A 29 -1.16 -8.61 14.37
CA PHE A 29 -0.86 -7.97 13.09
C PHE A 29 0.60 -8.27 12.69
N VAL A 30 0.81 -9.35 11.92
CA VAL A 30 2.10 -9.71 11.35
C VAL A 30 2.20 -9.08 9.97
N ARG A 31 3.39 -8.55 9.67
CA ARG A 31 3.76 -7.97 8.39
C ARG A 31 3.44 -8.96 7.27
N ILE A 32 2.81 -8.47 6.20
CA ILE A 32 2.51 -9.22 4.97
C ILE A 32 3.64 -10.22 4.65
N GLY A 33 3.30 -11.51 4.78
CA GLY A 33 4.21 -12.63 4.56
C GLY A 33 4.72 -12.67 3.12
N GLU A 34 5.91 -13.26 2.95
CA GLU A 34 6.62 -13.42 1.68
C GLU A 34 5.69 -13.92 0.54
N ASP A 35 4.69 -14.76 0.86
CA ASP A 35 3.68 -15.27 -0.07
C ASP A 35 3.02 -14.19 -0.95
N ARG A 36 2.65 -13.03 -0.39
CA ARG A 36 2.03 -11.95 -1.18
C ARG A 36 3.01 -11.19 -2.03
N PHE A 37 4.25 -11.12 -1.56
CA PHE A 37 5.31 -10.56 -2.37
C PHE A 37 5.59 -11.47 -3.57
N ILE A 38 5.61 -12.79 -3.39
CA ILE A 38 5.74 -13.73 -4.50
C ILE A 38 4.56 -13.63 -5.46
N ASP A 39 3.32 -13.59 -4.97
CA ASP A 39 2.15 -13.37 -5.82
C ASP A 39 2.28 -12.09 -6.67
N ALA A 40 2.81 -11.00 -6.09
CA ALA A 40 3.04 -9.75 -6.80
C ALA A 40 4.11 -9.90 -7.90
N ILE A 41 5.17 -10.66 -7.65
CA ILE A 41 6.17 -11.02 -8.68
C ILE A 41 5.52 -11.81 -9.81
N ILE A 42 4.66 -12.78 -9.50
CA ILE A 42 3.96 -13.59 -10.51
C ILE A 42 3.01 -12.72 -11.35
N LEU A 43 2.26 -11.83 -10.71
CA LEU A 43 1.38 -10.90 -11.43
C LEU A 43 2.20 -9.96 -12.32
N LEU A 44 3.31 -9.42 -11.81
CA LEU A 44 4.22 -8.59 -12.57
C LEU A 44 4.81 -9.34 -13.76
N SER A 45 5.28 -10.58 -13.59
CA SER A 45 5.90 -11.35 -14.68
C SER A 45 4.92 -11.63 -15.83
N LYS A 46 3.65 -11.86 -15.51
CA LYS A 46 2.58 -12.04 -16.50
C LYS A 46 2.18 -10.73 -17.20
N GLY A 47 2.29 -9.60 -16.50
CA GLY A 47 1.85 -8.29 -16.97
C GLY A 47 2.96 -7.34 -17.43
N VAL A 48 4.24 -7.71 -17.30
CA VAL A 48 5.37 -6.76 -17.46
C VAL A 48 5.37 -6.06 -18.82
N ASN A 49 4.99 -6.78 -19.88
CA ASN A 49 4.94 -6.24 -21.24
C ASN A 49 3.79 -5.23 -21.47
N GLN A 50 2.87 -5.10 -20.52
CA GLN A 50 1.77 -4.11 -20.55
C GLN A 50 2.19 -2.77 -19.93
N ILE A 51 3.39 -2.67 -19.35
CA ILE A 51 3.90 -1.43 -18.73
C ILE A 51 4.35 -0.46 -19.83
N GLU A 52 3.62 0.65 -19.98
CA GLU A 52 3.93 1.68 -20.99
C GLU A 52 5.13 2.55 -20.62
N ASN A 53 5.34 2.79 -19.32
CA ASN A 53 6.45 3.63 -18.87
C ASN A 53 7.78 2.89 -19.03
N LYS A 54 8.59 3.31 -20.01
CA LYS A 54 9.88 2.68 -20.37
C LYS A 54 10.84 2.50 -19.20
N ARG A 55 10.90 3.46 -18.27
CA ARG A 55 11.76 3.36 -17.09
C ARG A 55 11.30 2.26 -16.16
N ILE A 56 10.00 2.24 -15.84
CA ILE A 56 9.41 1.20 -14.97
C ILE A 56 9.53 -0.17 -15.64
N LEU A 57 9.26 -0.26 -16.94
CA LEU A 57 9.42 -1.49 -17.71
C LEU A 57 10.85 -2.03 -17.61
N HIS A 58 11.85 -1.17 -17.82
CA HIS A 58 13.25 -1.56 -17.74
C HIS A 58 13.65 -2.04 -16.33
N GLU A 59 13.26 -1.30 -15.29
CA GLU A 59 13.51 -1.68 -13.89
C GLU A 59 12.81 -3.02 -13.54
N ALA A 60 11.58 -3.22 -14.01
CA ALA A 60 10.82 -4.45 -13.80
C ALA A 60 11.48 -5.65 -14.50
N GLN A 61 11.96 -5.48 -15.74
CA GLN A 61 12.65 -6.53 -16.49
C GLN A 61 13.97 -6.92 -15.80
N LEU A 62 14.76 -5.95 -15.34
CA LEU A 62 15.98 -6.22 -14.58
C LEU A 62 15.69 -6.97 -13.28
N PHE A 63 14.67 -6.55 -12.54
CA PHE A 63 14.22 -7.20 -11.32
C PHE A 63 13.82 -8.67 -11.58
N LEU A 64 12.98 -8.92 -12.58
CA LEU A 64 12.54 -10.27 -12.96
C LEU A 64 13.66 -11.15 -13.51
N ALA A 65 14.69 -10.56 -14.12
CA ALA A 65 15.84 -11.29 -14.65
C ALA A 65 16.83 -11.75 -13.56
N SER A 66 16.77 -11.15 -12.36
CA SER A 66 17.69 -11.44 -11.26
C SER A 66 17.59 -12.89 -10.79
N THR A 67 18.73 -13.48 -10.42
CA THR A 67 18.82 -14.87 -9.94
C THR A 67 17.96 -15.09 -8.69
N VAL A 68 18.01 -14.15 -7.75
CA VAL A 68 17.21 -14.17 -6.51
C VAL A 68 15.72 -14.30 -6.80
N VAL A 69 15.19 -13.55 -7.78
CA VAL A 69 13.77 -13.62 -8.13
C VAL A 69 13.43 -14.93 -8.82
N LYS A 70 14.31 -15.44 -9.69
CA LYS A 70 14.13 -16.75 -10.34
C LYS A 70 14.12 -17.90 -9.36
N GLU A 71 15.04 -17.91 -8.40
CA GLU A 71 15.11 -18.90 -7.31
C GLU A 71 13.82 -18.88 -6.48
N ARG A 72 13.39 -17.68 -6.03
CA ARG A 72 12.15 -17.49 -5.28
C ARG A 72 10.89 -17.97 -6.00
N LEU A 73 10.86 -17.94 -7.34
CA LEU A 73 9.74 -18.46 -8.14
C LEU A 73 9.80 -19.98 -8.32
N GLN A 74 11.01 -20.57 -8.33
CA GLN A 74 11.22 -22.01 -8.51
C GLN A 74 10.93 -22.82 -7.24
N GLU A 75 11.31 -22.29 -6.06
CA GLU A 75 11.08 -22.93 -4.76
C GLU A 75 9.59 -23.09 -4.40
N ASN A 76 8.72 -22.46 -5.19
CA ASN A 76 7.40 -22.02 -4.79
C ASN A 76 6.32 -22.33 -5.84
N ALA A 77 6.47 -23.46 -6.51
CA ALA A 77 5.65 -23.90 -7.65
C ALA A 77 4.14 -24.06 -7.37
N ALA A 78 3.68 -23.89 -6.12
CA ALA A 78 2.31 -24.17 -5.68
C ALA A 78 1.51 -22.93 -5.24
N TYR A 79 1.93 -21.70 -5.56
CA TYR A 79 1.18 -20.51 -5.15
C TYR A 79 -0.15 -20.35 -5.87
N SER A 80 -1.23 -20.30 -5.08
CA SER A 80 -2.53 -19.82 -5.52
C SER A 80 -2.50 -18.30 -5.65
N LEU A 81 -2.89 -17.75 -6.80
CA LEU A 81 -3.01 -16.30 -7.10
C LEU A 81 -4.08 -15.58 -6.23
N ARG A 82 -3.97 -15.69 -4.91
CA ARG A 82 -4.92 -15.09 -3.94
C ARG A 82 -4.82 -13.58 -3.96
N LEU A 83 -3.64 -13.03 -4.25
CA LEU A 83 -3.48 -11.59 -4.35
C LEU A 83 -4.41 -11.00 -5.42
N GLY A 84 -4.58 -11.65 -6.58
CA GLY A 84 -5.44 -11.15 -7.65
C GLY A 84 -6.89 -10.95 -7.20
N SER A 85 -7.49 -11.97 -6.59
CA SER A 85 -8.88 -11.89 -6.11
C SER A 85 -9.06 -10.92 -4.95
N GLU A 86 -8.07 -10.78 -4.08
CA GLU A 86 -8.09 -9.82 -2.99
C GLU A 86 -7.94 -8.38 -3.44
N ILE A 87 -7.10 -8.11 -4.44
CA ILE A 87 -7.00 -6.79 -5.05
C ILE A 87 -8.37 -6.36 -5.56
N THR A 88 -9.04 -7.21 -6.33
CA THR A 88 -10.38 -6.90 -6.88
C THR A 88 -11.39 -6.60 -5.78
N ARG A 89 -11.42 -7.42 -4.71
CA ARG A 89 -12.37 -7.22 -3.61
C ARG A 89 -12.08 -5.96 -2.79
N ARG A 90 -10.80 -5.64 -2.56
CA ARG A 90 -10.38 -4.59 -1.61
C ARG A 90 -10.08 -3.24 -2.25
N SER A 91 -9.92 -3.19 -3.57
CA SER A 91 -9.69 -1.96 -4.33
C SER A 91 -10.97 -1.36 -4.92
N LEU A 92 -12.12 -2.05 -4.85
CA LEU A 92 -13.37 -1.49 -5.36
C LEU A 92 -13.72 -0.20 -4.61
N GLY A 93 -13.92 0.89 -5.35
CA GLY A 93 -14.17 2.21 -4.77
C GLY A 93 -12.96 2.86 -4.11
N ARG A 94 -11.75 2.32 -4.28
CA ARG A 94 -10.51 2.88 -3.75
C ARG A 94 -9.48 3.07 -4.86
N LEU A 95 -8.72 4.16 -4.78
CA LEU A 95 -7.68 4.50 -5.75
C LEU A 95 -6.33 4.65 -5.05
N PRO A 96 -5.25 4.12 -5.64
CA PRO A 96 -3.90 4.35 -5.14
C PRO A 96 -3.46 5.79 -5.44
N PHE A 97 -2.73 6.39 -4.53
CA PHE A 97 -2.13 7.72 -4.72
C PHE A 97 -0.83 7.84 -3.93
N VAL A 98 -0.02 8.83 -4.29
CA VAL A 98 1.21 9.16 -3.58
C VAL A 98 1.00 10.46 -2.82
N THR A 99 1.29 10.44 -1.52
CA THR A 99 1.21 11.64 -0.67
C THR A 99 2.33 12.63 -1.02
N LYS A 100 2.21 13.89 -0.60
CA LYS A 100 3.29 14.89 -0.76
C LYS A 100 4.60 14.45 -0.11
N LYS A 101 4.54 13.63 0.95
CA LYS A 101 5.71 13.08 1.64
C LYS A 101 6.27 11.81 0.98
N GLY A 102 5.70 11.36 -0.15
CA GLY A 102 6.19 10.22 -0.92
C GLY A 102 5.63 8.86 -0.49
N HIS A 103 4.75 8.80 0.52
CA HIS A 103 4.10 7.53 0.90
C HIS A 103 3.09 7.09 -0.16
N LEU A 104 3.11 5.79 -0.46
CA LEU A 104 2.05 5.14 -1.24
C LEU A 104 0.83 4.89 -0.34
N ALA A 105 -0.35 5.28 -0.80
CA ALA A 105 -1.59 5.16 -0.05
C ALA A 105 -2.70 4.56 -0.92
N LEU A 106 -3.71 3.97 -0.27
CA LEU A 106 -4.93 3.48 -0.89
C LEU A 106 -6.14 3.97 -0.08
N SER A 107 -7.04 4.71 -0.72
CA SER A 107 -8.20 5.33 -0.08
C SER A 107 -9.36 5.50 -1.06
N SER A 108 -10.51 5.98 -0.60
CA SER A 108 -11.69 6.27 -1.43
C SER A 108 -11.35 7.12 -2.67
N TYR A 109 -12.05 6.90 -3.79
CA TYR A 109 -11.94 7.76 -4.98
C TYR A 109 -12.43 9.20 -4.75
N HIS A 110 -13.03 9.51 -3.60
CA HIS A 110 -13.43 10.87 -3.20
C HIS A 110 -12.28 11.74 -2.69
N VAL A 111 -11.11 11.15 -2.47
CA VAL A 111 -9.89 11.87 -2.06
C VAL A 111 -9.44 12.82 -3.16
N GLN A 112 -9.06 14.03 -2.78
CA GLN A 112 -8.61 15.06 -3.72
C GLN A 112 -7.36 15.79 -3.23
N ARG A 113 -6.69 16.49 -4.15
CA ARG A 113 -5.53 17.33 -3.81
C ARG A 113 -5.93 18.37 -2.76
N GLY A 114 -5.14 18.46 -1.70
CA GLY A 114 -5.39 19.35 -0.56
C GLY A 114 -5.96 18.63 0.67
N ASP A 115 -6.46 17.40 0.50
CA ASP A 115 -6.78 16.54 1.64
C ASP A 115 -5.52 16.17 2.42
N VAL A 116 -5.68 15.95 3.72
CA VAL A 116 -4.58 15.60 4.63
C VAL A 116 -4.80 14.22 5.22
N ILE A 117 -3.70 13.50 5.44
CA ILE A 117 -3.73 12.23 6.16
C ILE A 117 -3.48 12.52 7.63
N ALA A 118 -4.37 12.04 8.48
CA ALA A 118 -4.30 12.19 9.93
C ALA A 118 -4.26 10.83 10.62
N LEU A 119 -3.40 10.72 11.63
CA LEU A 119 -3.45 9.66 12.62
C LEU A 119 -4.27 10.15 13.80
N ILE A 120 -5.42 9.54 14.01
CA ILE A 120 -6.31 9.88 15.13
C ILE A 120 -5.90 8.99 16.30
N LYS A 121 -5.57 9.60 17.44
CA LYS A 121 -5.20 8.84 18.65
C LYS A 121 -6.33 7.89 19.03
N GLY A 122 -6.00 6.61 19.20
CA GLY A 122 -6.95 5.54 19.51
C GLY A 122 -7.59 4.88 18.28
N ALA A 123 -7.41 5.42 17.07
CA ALA A 123 -7.79 4.73 15.85
C ALA A 123 -6.74 3.71 15.42
N GLN A 124 -7.20 2.65 14.75
CA GLN A 124 -6.34 1.58 14.22
C GLN A 124 -5.81 1.86 12.81
N VAL A 125 -6.39 2.85 12.11
CA VAL A 125 -6.04 3.17 10.73
C VAL A 125 -5.89 4.68 10.52
N PRO A 126 -5.08 5.11 9.54
CA PRO A 126 -5.06 6.50 9.07
C PRO A 126 -6.40 6.95 8.48
N PHE A 127 -6.71 8.24 8.61
CA PHE A 127 -7.88 8.87 8.00
C PHE A 127 -7.48 9.96 7.00
N VAL A 128 -8.29 10.12 5.96
CA VAL A 128 -8.23 11.27 5.07
C VAL A 128 -9.22 12.32 5.55
N LEU A 129 -8.72 13.52 5.82
CA LEU A 129 -9.49 14.66 6.29
C LEU A 129 -9.44 15.80 5.27
N ARG A 130 -10.55 16.52 5.16
CA ARG A 130 -10.66 17.74 4.34
C ARG A 130 -11.00 18.94 5.20
N CYS A 131 -10.11 19.93 5.19
CA CYS A 131 -10.36 21.21 5.84
C CYS A 131 -11.53 21.94 5.16
N GLN A 132 -12.49 22.38 5.95
CA GLN A 132 -13.64 23.17 5.53
C GLN A 132 -13.34 24.67 5.66
N LYS A 133 -14.16 25.51 5.02
CA LYS A 133 -14.06 26.98 5.16
C LYS A 133 -14.16 27.47 6.61
N SER A 134 -14.82 26.70 7.47
CA SER A 134 -14.97 26.97 8.91
C SER A 134 -13.71 26.68 9.74
N GLY A 135 -12.65 26.13 9.15
CA GLY A 135 -11.46 25.66 9.86
C GLY A 135 -11.60 24.28 10.50
N LYS A 136 -12.79 23.67 10.44
CA LYS A 136 -13.06 22.30 10.92
C LYS A 136 -12.72 21.28 9.83
N TYR A 137 -12.49 20.04 10.22
CA TYR A 137 -12.18 18.95 9.29
C TYR A 137 -13.38 18.04 9.09
N ARG A 138 -13.61 17.62 7.84
CA ARG A 138 -14.56 16.55 7.54
C ARG A 138 -13.79 15.26 7.27
N ILE A 139 -14.25 14.14 7.82
CA ILE A 139 -13.73 12.82 7.45
C ILE A 139 -14.20 12.50 6.02
N ILE A 140 -13.25 12.17 5.16
CA ILE A 140 -13.53 11.71 3.79
C ILE A 140 -13.60 10.19 3.75
N SER A 141 -12.59 9.52 4.31
CA SER A 141 -12.50 8.06 4.38
C SER A 141 -11.36 7.60 5.29
N GLU A 142 -11.33 6.31 5.57
CA GLU A 142 -10.12 5.62 6.03
C GLU A 142 -9.10 5.47 4.89
N ALA A 143 -7.84 5.28 5.23
CA ALA A 143 -6.77 5.05 4.28
C ALA A 143 -5.77 3.99 4.77
N TYR A 144 -5.30 3.17 3.84
CA TYR A 144 -4.02 2.48 4.02
C TYR A 144 -2.91 3.44 3.61
N VAL A 145 -1.84 3.52 4.40
CA VAL A 145 -0.66 4.32 4.07
C VAL A 145 0.59 3.53 4.41
N ASP A 146 1.38 3.23 3.38
CA ASP A 146 2.58 2.42 3.49
C ASP A 146 3.64 3.12 4.36
N GLY A 147 4.17 2.38 5.35
CA GLY A 147 5.13 2.92 6.32
C GLY A 147 4.51 3.82 7.40
N ILE A 148 3.19 3.80 7.53
CA ILE A 148 2.46 4.50 8.59
C ILE A 148 1.46 3.56 9.29
N MET A 149 0.73 2.75 8.52
CA MET A 149 -0.39 1.94 9.02
C MET A 149 0.02 0.89 10.06
N ASP A 150 1.28 0.44 10.08
CA ASP A 150 1.78 -0.56 11.03
C ASP A 150 2.41 0.10 12.29
N GLY A 151 2.08 1.38 12.52
CA GLY A 151 2.48 2.13 13.72
C GLY A 151 3.89 2.71 13.66
N GLU A 152 4.58 2.65 12.51
CA GLU A 152 5.93 3.16 12.35
C GLU A 152 6.02 4.68 12.57
N ALA A 153 4.94 5.39 12.29
CA ALA A 153 4.84 6.84 12.45
C ALA A 153 4.54 7.31 13.89
N VAL A 154 4.16 6.40 14.80
CA VAL A 154 3.63 6.77 16.13
C VAL A 154 4.72 6.90 17.21
N ARG A 155 5.89 6.29 17.02
CA ARG A 155 6.90 6.12 18.09
C ARG A 155 7.39 7.43 18.73
N ASN A 156 7.37 8.56 18.02
CA ASN A 156 7.82 9.89 18.52
C ASN A 156 6.88 11.04 18.07
N GLY A 157 5.59 10.78 17.89
CA GLY A 157 4.66 11.78 17.35
C GLY A 157 4.21 12.82 18.38
N GLU A 158 4.21 14.09 17.99
CA GLU A 158 3.46 15.14 18.71
C GLU A 158 1.99 15.13 18.27
N TYR A 159 1.09 15.34 19.23
CA TYR A 159 -0.36 15.34 18.99
C TYR A 159 -0.95 16.72 19.26
N SER A 160 -1.83 17.15 18.36
CA SER A 160 -2.66 18.35 18.53
C SER A 160 -4.14 17.99 18.40
N SER A 161 -5.01 18.76 19.05
CA SER A 161 -6.46 18.62 18.93
C SER A 161 -6.99 19.36 17.71
N PHE A 162 -8.02 18.81 17.07
CA PHE A 162 -8.79 19.45 16.00
C PHE A 162 -10.25 19.01 16.05
N GLU A 163 -11.14 19.78 15.45
CA GLU A 163 -12.58 19.45 15.39
C GLU A 163 -12.95 18.74 14.10
N ILE A 164 -13.75 17.69 14.24
CA ILE A 164 -14.34 16.93 13.13
C ILE A 164 -15.84 17.29 13.03
N VAL A 165 -16.32 17.51 11.80
CA VAL A 165 -17.73 17.73 11.46
C VAL A 165 -18.28 16.69 10.50
#